data_AF-A0A417YFM6-F1
#
_entry.id   AF-A0A417YFM6-F1
#
_cell.length_a   1.000
_cell.length_b   1.000
_cell.length_c   1.000
_cell.angle_alpha   90.00
_cell.angle_beta   90.00
_cell.angle_gamma   90.00
#
_symmetry.space_group_name_H-M   'P 1'
#
loop_
_entity.id
_entity.type
_entity.pdbx_description
1 polymer ?
#
loop_
_entity_poly.entity_id
_entity_poly.type
_entity_poly.pdbx_seq_one_letter_code
_entity_poly.pdbx_strand_id
1 'polypeptide(L)'
;MEGGERLHEVPGFRYDLTILMMYQHNSINEEIGLYELSRYVYARSRHRRLVENKEEYFESLYDDIAPTITHVDYATGLLYTSSSRAESTALRIIEEKERYLSLIEREDRKARMFEEEFSQLTAKEQLAIRFKYFKKHRNIRFFASERFNLIVKAAESKLCLAIQEEMIKRITESQRYKRYQLGLQLQEQ
;
A
#
# COMPACT_ATOMS: atom_id res chain seq x y z
N MET A 1 5.02 -8.93 -55.00
CA MET A 1 4.02 -9.37 -54.00
C MET A 1 4.69 -9.29 -52.66
N GLU A 2 4.29 -8.30 -51.90
CA GLU A 2 4.97 -7.77 -50.72
C GLU A 2 4.67 -8.66 -49.50
N GLY A 3 5.73 -9.18 -48.89
CA GLY A 3 5.69 -9.77 -47.55
C GLY A 3 6.02 -8.69 -46.53
N GLY A 4 4.98 -8.10 -45.94
CA GLY A 4 5.10 -7.18 -44.81
C GLY A 4 4.57 -7.86 -43.55
N GLU A 5 5.48 -8.36 -42.71
CA GLU A 5 5.19 -8.80 -41.35
C GLU A 5 4.65 -7.61 -40.54
N ARG A 6 3.38 -7.68 -40.15
CA ARG A 6 2.79 -6.74 -39.20
C ARG A 6 3.22 -7.16 -37.80
N LEU A 7 4.10 -6.36 -37.20
CA LEU A 7 4.37 -6.42 -35.77
C LEU A 7 3.06 -6.20 -35.02
N HIS A 8 2.73 -7.17 -34.18
CA HIS A 8 1.65 -7.08 -33.21
C HIS A 8 1.93 -5.93 -32.24
N GLU A 9 1.13 -4.88 -32.30
CA GLU A 9 1.02 -3.92 -31.20
C GLU A 9 0.40 -4.65 -30.00
N VAL A 10 1.24 -5.02 -29.04
CA VAL A 10 0.80 -5.39 -27.70
C VAL A 10 0.29 -4.11 -27.04
N PRO A 11 -0.98 -4.01 -26.61
CA PRO A 11 -1.47 -2.83 -25.91
C PRO A 11 -0.79 -2.78 -24.54
N GLY A 12 0.32 -2.06 -24.49
CA GLY A 12 0.98 -1.70 -23.25
C GLY A 12 0.01 -0.90 -22.40
N PHE A 13 -0.23 -1.39 -21.18
CA PHE A 13 -0.97 -0.73 -20.12
C PHE A 13 -0.41 0.67 -19.88
N ARG A 14 -0.93 1.67 -20.60
CA ARG A 14 -0.98 3.03 -20.10
C ARG A 14 -2.02 3.00 -18.99
N TYR A 15 -1.56 2.89 -17.74
CA TYR A 15 -2.40 3.28 -16.61
C TYR A 15 -2.85 4.71 -16.89
N ASP A 16 -4.11 4.86 -17.24
CA ASP A 16 -4.70 6.15 -17.56
C ASP A 16 -4.49 7.04 -16.33
N LEU A 17 -3.66 8.07 -16.48
CA LEU A 17 -3.26 8.96 -15.39
C LEU A 17 -4.49 9.56 -14.69
N THR A 18 -5.60 9.65 -15.40
CA THR A 18 -6.97 9.94 -14.95
C THR A 18 -7.48 8.97 -13.88
N ILE A 19 -7.31 7.66 -14.02
CA ILE A 19 -7.75 6.69 -12.99
C ILE A 19 -6.92 6.86 -11.71
N LEU A 20 -5.59 7.01 -11.84
CA LEU A 20 -4.72 7.26 -10.69
C LEU A 20 -5.01 8.62 -10.03
N MET A 21 -5.35 9.64 -10.83
CA MET A 21 -5.75 10.96 -10.33
C MET A 21 -7.15 10.98 -9.72
N MET A 22 -8.11 10.18 -10.21
CA MET A 22 -9.46 10.07 -9.62
C MET A 22 -9.44 9.36 -8.26
N TYR A 23 -8.63 8.31 -8.10
CA TYR A 23 -8.42 7.68 -6.78
C TYR A 23 -7.68 8.60 -5.80
N GLN A 24 -6.77 9.45 -6.28
CA GLN A 24 -6.15 10.49 -5.45
C GLN A 24 -7.12 11.62 -5.10
N HIS A 25 -8.03 12.01 -6.00
CA HIS A 25 -8.97 13.10 -5.76
C HIS A 25 -10.03 12.77 -4.70
N ASN A 26 -10.49 11.52 -4.62
CA ASN A 26 -11.40 11.07 -3.55
C ASN A 26 -10.72 11.01 -2.17
N SER A 27 -9.39 10.90 -2.11
CA SER A 27 -8.61 10.88 -0.86
C SER A 27 -8.29 12.26 -0.28
N ILE A 28 -8.45 13.35 -1.05
CA ILE A 28 -8.08 14.72 -0.60
C ILE A 28 -9.14 15.29 0.37
N ASN A 29 -10.38 14.80 0.31
CA ASN A 29 -11.51 15.31 1.11
C ASN A 29 -11.91 14.38 2.27
N GLU A 30 -11.25 13.23 2.45
CA GLU A 30 -11.49 12.39 3.63
C GLU A 30 -10.75 12.99 4.83
N GLU A 31 -11.49 13.60 5.75
CA GLU A 31 -10.95 13.98 7.05
C GLU A 31 -10.36 12.75 7.75
N ILE A 32 -9.14 12.88 8.29
CA ILE A 32 -8.54 11.80 9.06
C ILE A 32 -9.29 11.70 10.39
N GLY A 33 -10.19 10.74 10.48
CA GLY A 33 -10.91 10.42 11.70
C GLY A 33 -10.08 9.59 12.68
N LEU A 34 -10.68 9.29 13.83
CA LEU A 34 -10.06 8.44 14.87
C LEU A 34 -9.80 7.01 14.38
N TYR A 35 -10.63 6.52 13.45
CA TYR A 35 -10.47 5.21 12.84
C TYR A 35 -9.19 5.17 11.98
N GLU A 36 -9.01 6.17 11.12
CA GLU A 36 -7.84 6.35 10.27
C GLU A 36 -6.60 6.51 11.12
N LEU A 37 -6.64 7.36 12.15
CA LEU A 37 -5.53 7.58 13.08
C LEU A 37 -5.04 6.26 13.69
N SER A 38 -5.94 5.35 14.07
CA SER A 38 -5.53 4.04 14.60
C SER A 38 -4.69 3.23 13.60
N ARG A 39 -4.97 3.35 12.29
CA ARG A 39 -4.16 2.69 11.24
C ARG A 39 -2.76 3.25 11.17
N TYR A 40 -2.61 4.57 11.33
CA TYR A 40 -1.30 5.24 11.39
C TYR A 40 -0.52 4.83 12.64
N VAL A 41 -1.18 4.80 13.80
CA VAL A 41 -0.56 4.37 15.07
C VAL A 41 0.02 2.95 14.97
N TYR A 42 -0.71 2.02 14.35
CA TYR A 42 -0.27 0.63 14.21
C TYR A 42 0.59 0.37 12.95
N ALA A 43 0.83 1.37 12.11
CA ALA A 43 1.51 1.20 10.82
C ALA A 43 2.92 0.62 10.98
N ARG A 44 3.70 1.06 11.99
CA ARG A 44 5.05 0.52 12.25
C ARG A 44 5.03 -0.97 12.57
N SER A 45 4.05 -1.40 13.38
CA SER A 45 3.87 -2.82 13.74
C SER A 45 3.45 -3.66 12.53
N ARG A 46 2.54 -3.13 11.68
CA ARG A 46 2.13 -3.79 10.44
C ARG A 46 3.27 -3.89 9.43
N HIS A 47 4.00 -2.79 9.22
CA HIS A 47 5.18 -2.76 8.36
C HIS A 47 6.19 -3.83 8.79
N ARG A 48 6.51 -3.89 10.09
CA ARG A 48 7.43 -4.90 10.62
C ARG A 48 6.96 -6.33 10.31
N ARG A 49 5.68 -6.65 10.55
CA ARG A 49 5.13 -7.97 10.23
C ARG A 49 5.17 -8.30 8.74
N LEU A 50 4.89 -7.33 7.88
CA LEU A 50 4.96 -7.51 6.43
C LEU A 50 6.40 -7.75 5.96
N VAL A 51 7.38 -7.06 6.55
CA VAL A 51 8.80 -7.30 6.25
C VAL A 51 9.24 -8.67 6.75
N GLU A 52 8.85 -9.05 7.98
CA GLU A 52 9.15 -10.36 8.58
C GLU A 52 8.57 -11.51 7.76
N ASN A 53 7.33 -11.38 7.24
CA ASN A 53 6.64 -12.45 6.49
C ASN A 53 6.87 -12.40 4.97
N LYS A 54 7.71 -11.48 4.48
CA LYS A 54 7.88 -11.23 3.05
C LYS A 54 8.36 -12.47 2.29
N GLU A 55 9.35 -13.17 2.84
CA GLU A 55 9.97 -14.32 2.19
C GLU A 55 9.01 -15.51 2.14
N GLU A 56 8.36 -15.82 3.26
CA GLU A 56 7.31 -16.85 3.35
C GLU A 56 6.16 -16.57 2.36
N TYR A 57 5.70 -15.32 2.26
CA TYR A 57 4.69 -14.94 1.27
C TYR A 57 5.19 -15.17 -0.16
N PHE A 58 6.43 -14.78 -0.48
CA PHE A 58 6.98 -14.92 -1.83
C PHE A 58 7.21 -16.38 -2.23
N GLU A 59 7.61 -17.23 -1.30
CA GLU A 59 7.75 -18.67 -1.52
C GLU A 59 6.39 -19.31 -1.80
N SER A 60 5.35 -18.94 -1.03
CA SER A 60 4.00 -19.47 -1.21
C SER A 60 3.40 -19.19 -2.60
N LEU A 61 3.86 -18.14 -3.30
CA LEU A 61 3.42 -17.84 -4.66
C LEU A 61 3.85 -18.90 -5.69
N TYR A 62 4.86 -19.71 -5.37
CA TYR A 62 5.40 -20.76 -6.24
C TYR A 62 4.80 -22.13 -5.95
N ASP A 63 4.15 -22.33 -4.80
CA ASP A 63 3.57 -23.62 -4.41
C ASP A 63 2.42 -24.05 -5.34
N ASP A 64 1.71 -23.09 -5.93
CA ASP A 64 0.58 -23.31 -6.85
C ASP A 64 1.00 -23.49 -8.33
N ILE A 65 2.30 -23.65 -8.63
CA ILE A 65 2.76 -23.88 -10.01
C ILE A 65 2.52 -25.34 -10.38
N ALA A 66 1.37 -25.61 -11.00
CA ALA A 66 1.06 -26.92 -11.55
C ALA A 66 2.03 -27.27 -12.71
N PRO A 67 2.69 -28.44 -12.67
CA PRO A 67 3.52 -28.91 -13.77
C PRO A 67 2.66 -29.16 -15.02
N THR A 68 3.29 -29.14 -16.19
CA THR A 68 2.63 -29.60 -17.42
C THR A 68 2.42 -31.10 -17.34
N ILE A 69 1.18 -31.56 -17.37
CA ILE A 69 0.83 -32.98 -17.31
C ILE A 69 0.41 -33.41 -18.72
N THR A 70 1.08 -34.45 -19.22
CA THR A 70 0.69 -35.10 -20.48
C THR A 70 -0.10 -36.36 -20.13
N HIS A 71 -1.35 -36.41 -20.57
CA HIS A 71 -2.22 -37.58 -20.43
C HIS A 71 -2.18 -38.42 -21.70
N VAL A 72 -2.11 -39.74 -21.52
CA VAL A 72 -2.28 -40.71 -22.61
C VAL A 72 -3.62 -41.39 -22.41
N ASP A 73 -4.53 -41.22 -23.38
CA ASP A 73 -5.73 -42.05 -23.44
C ASP A 73 -5.40 -43.37 -24.13
N TYR A 74 -5.28 -44.44 -23.34
CA TYR A 74 -4.92 -45.77 -23.84
C TYR A 74 -6.02 -46.42 -24.71
N ALA A 75 -7.27 -45.94 -24.65
CA ALA A 75 -8.36 -46.49 -25.46
C ALA A 75 -8.37 -45.91 -26.88
N THR A 76 -7.99 -44.64 -27.04
CA THR A 76 -8.01 -43.95 -28.34
C THR A 76 -6.61 -43.69 -28.91
N GLY A 77 -5.55 -43.85 -28.10
CA GLY A 77 -4.17 -43.57 -28.48
C GLY A 77 -3.84 -42.08 -28.54
N LEU A 78 -4.73 -41.21 -28.07
CA LEU A 78 -4.57 -39.76 -28.14
C LEU A 78 -3.81 -39.21 -26.94
N LEU A 79 -2.94 -38.22 -27.21
CA LEU A 79 -2.18 -37.47 -26.23
C LEU A 79 -2.89 -36.13 -25.97
N TYR A 80 -3.16 -35.82 -24.70
CA TYR A 80 -3.68 -34.52 -24.30
C TYR A 80 -2.75 -33.89 -23.27
N THR A 81 -2.22 -32.72 -23.57
CA THR A 81 -1.43 -31.92 -22.63
C THR A 81 -2.33 -30.95 -21.89
N SER A 82 -2.38 -31.05 -20.56
CA SER A 82 -2.84 -29.93 -19.72
C SER A 82 -1.61 -29.17 -19.24
N SER A 83 -1.44 -27.93 -19.71
CA SER A 83 -0.34 -27.06 -19.29
C SER A 83 -0.91 -25.87 -18.54
N SER A 84 -0.38 -25.57 -17.35
CA SER A 84 -0.49 -24.20 -16.83
C SER A 84 0.38 -23.30 -17.72
N ARG A 85 -0.14 -22.16 -18.16
CA ARG A 85 0.62 -21.22 -19.01
C ARG A 85 1.72 -20.56 -18.15
N ALA A 86 2.93 -21.11 -18.21
CA ALA A 86 4.07 -20.68 -17.40
C ALA A 86 4.30 -19.16 -17.45
N GLU A 87 4.17 -18.54 -18.62
CA GLU A 87 4.28 -17.09 -18.81
C GLU A 87 3.24 -16.31 -18.00
N SER A 88 1.96 -16.70 -18.08
CA SER A 88 0.90 -16.02 -17.34
C SER A 88 1.03 -16.20 -15.82
N THR A 89 1.51 -17.35 -15.38
CA THR A 89 1.80 -17.60 -13.97
C THR A 89 2.97 -16.76 -13.49
N ALA A 90 4.04 -16.66 -14.30
CA ALA A 90 5.19 -15.83 -14.00
C ALA A 90 4.82 -14.35 -13.91
N LEU A 91 4.03 -13.83 -14.87
CA LEU A 91 3.52 -12.45 -14.83
C LEU A 91 2.69 -12.20 -13.57
N ARG A 92 1.77 -13.10 -13.22
CA ARG A 92 0.98 -13.01 -11.98
C ARG A 92 1.86 -12.94 -10.72
N ILE A 93 2.90 -13.78 -10.65
CA ILE A 93 3.82 -13.80 -9.51
C ILE A 93 4.57 -12.47 -9.40
N ILE A 94 5.03 -11.90 -10.53
CA ILE A 94 5.68 -10.59 -10.56
C ILE A 94 4.73 -9.51 -10.04
N GLU A 95 3.50 -9.45 -10.55
CA GLU A 95 2.49 -8.48 -10.11
C GLU A 95 2.18 -8.60 -8.60
N GLU A 96 2.04 -9.81 -8.08
CA GLU A 96 1.76 -10.04 -6.65
C GLU A 96 2.94 -9.64 -5.77
N LYS A 97 4.18 -9.88 -6.22
CA LYS A 97 5.39 -9.40 -5.53
C LYS A 97 5.44 -7.87 -5.49
N GLU A 98 5.19 -7.21 -6.62
CA GLU A 98 5.15 -5.75 -6.71
C GLU A 98 4.07 -5.13 -5.82
N ARG A 99 2.87 -5.74 -5.78
CA ARG A 99 1.79 -5.32 -4.87
C ARG A 99 2.17 -5.44 -3.41
N TYR A 100 2.82 -6.53 -3.02
CA TYR A 100 3.25 -6.74 -1.64
C TYR A 100 4.33 -5.74 -1.22
N LEU A 101 5.31 -5.48 -2.08
CA LEU A 101 6.33 -4.44 -1.84
C LEU A 101 5.69 -3.06 -1.72
N SER A 102 4.75 -2.73 -2.60
CA SER A 102 3.98 -1.48 -2.53
C SER A 102 3.20 -1.33 -1.22
N LEU A 103 2.72 -2.44 -0.66
CA LEU A 103 2.04 -2.47 0.64
C LEU A 103 3.02 -2.19 1.79
N ILE A 104 4.21 -2.81 1.77
CA ILE A 104 5.29 -2.56 2.75
C ILE A 104 5.64 -1.07 2.77
N GLU A 105 5.89 -0.48 1.60
CA GLU A 105 6.23 0.93 1.46
C GLU A 105 5.10 1.86 1.91
N ARG A 106 3.85 1.48 1.63
CA ARG A 106 2.68 2.24 2.08
C ARG A 106 2.59 2.27 3.61
N GLU A 107 2.78 1.14 4.28
CA GLU A 107 2.73 1.10 5.74
C GLU A 107 3.96 1.78 6.37
N ASP A 108 5.14 1.72 5.75
CA ASP A 108 6.30 2.49 6.21
C ASP A 108 6.07 3.99 6.13
N ARG A 109 5.52 4.47 5.01
CA ARG A 109 5.18 5.90 4.85
C ARG A 109 4.21 6.38 5.92
N LYS A 110 3.17 5.60 6.23
CA LYS A 110 2.24 5.91 7.32
C LYS A 110 2.94 5.94 8.68
N ALA A 111 3.82 4.98 8.94
CA ALA A 111 4.59 4.92 10.18
C ALA A 111 5.47 6.16 10.36
N ARG A 112 6.18 6.58 9.31
CA ARG A 112 7.03 7.78 9.34
C ARG A 112 6.22 9.04 9.61
N MET A 113 5.13 9.27 8.87
CA MET A 113 4.25 10.43 9.11
C MET A 113 3.72 10.44 10.54
N PHE A 114 3.27 9.28 11.05
CA PHE A 114 2.81 9.20 12.43
C PHE A 114 3.93 9.51 13.43
N GLU A 115 5.12 8.94 13.27
CA GLU A 115 6.24 9.13 14.20
C GLU A 115 6.77 10.56 14.20
N GLU A 116 6.84 11.20 13.02
CA GLU A 116 7.18 12.61 12.83
C GLU A 116 6.20 13.50 13.60
N GLU A 117 4.89 13.37 13.36
CA GLU A 117 3.88 14.19 14.04
C GLU A 117 3.73 13.85 15.52
N PHE A 118 3.88 12.59 15.88
CA PHE A 118 3.88 12.14 17.28
C PHE A 118 5.02 12.78 18.08
N SER A 119 6.18 12.98 17.45
CA SER A 119 7.34 13.61 18.10
C SER A 119 7.09 15.09 18.44
N GLN A 120 6.20 15.77 17.72
CA GLN A 120 5.84 17.18 17.95
C GLN A 120 4.87 17.38 19.12
N LEU A 121 4.18 16.32 19.55
CA LEU A 121 3.31 16.38 20.72
C LEU A 121 4.08 16.61 22.02
N THR A 122 3.42 17.20 23.01
CA THR A 122 4.02 17.34 24.34
C THR A 122 4.21 15.97 25.01
N ALA A 123 5.17 15.86 25.93
CA ALA A 123 5.44 14.61 26.65
C ALA A 123 4.18 14.03 27.35
N LYS A 124 3.26 14.89 27.81
CA LYS A 124 1.99 14.48 28.42
C LYS A 124 1.02 13.87 27.40
N GLU A 125 0.92 14.47 26.22
CA GLU A 125 0.08 13.99 25.11
C GLU A 125 0.64 12.68 24.54
N GLN A 126 1.95 12.61 24.31
CA GLN A 126 2.63 11.39 23.88
C GLN A 126 2.39 10.24 24.84
N LEU A 127 2.50 10.50 26.14
CA LEU A 127 2.22 9.50 27.17
C LEU A 127 0.76 9.08 27.12
N ALA A 128 -0.19 10.01 27.00
CA ALA A 128 -1.62 9.69 26.91
C ALA A 128 -1.95 8.79 25.71
N ILE A 129 -1.43 9.12 24.52
CA ILE A 129 -1.58 8.31 23.31
C ILE A 129 -0.90 6.93 23.46
N ARG A 130 0.33 6.87 24.00
CA ARG A 130 1.01 5.61 24.31
C ARG A 130 0.19 4.71 25.23
N PHE A 131 -0.39 5.30 26.27
CA PHE A 131 -1.24 4.58 27.20
C PHE A 131 -2.53 4.06 26.53
N LYS A 132 -3.17 4.85 25.66
CA LYS A 132 -4.39 4.44 24.95
C LYS A 132 -4.16 3.30 23.96
N TYR A 133 -3.14 3.42 23.10
CA TYR A 133 -2.97 2.53 21.95
C TYR A 133 -1.96 1.40 22.16
N PHE A 134 -0.96 1.58 23.02
CA PHE A 134 0.15 0.62 23.13
C PHE A 134 0.15 -0.21 24.43
N LYS A 135 -0.60 0.20 25.47
CA LYS A 135 -0.70 -0.58 26.70
C LYS A 135 -1.92 -1.48 26.72
N LYS A 136 -1.69 -2.80 26.74
CA LYS A 136 -2.69 -3.80 27.16
C LYS A 136 -3.18 -3.45 28.57
N HIS A 137 -4.46 -3.10 28.67
CA HIS A 137 -5.20 -2.63 29.84
C HIS A 137 -4.81 -3.28 31.19
N ARG A 138 -3.80 -2.74 31.88
CA ARG A 138 -3.48 -3.17 33.27
C ARG A 138 -3.77 -2.11 34.34
N ASN A 139 -4.17 -0.89 33.99
CA ASN A 139 -4.57 0.12 34.98
C ASN A 139 -5.76 0.97 34.50
N ILE A 140 -6.96 0.41 34.67
CA ILE A 140 -8.24 1.00 34.28
C ILE A 140 -8.54 2.31 35.05
N ARG A 141 -8.00 2.47 36.27
CA ARG A 141 -8.26 3.65 37.11
C ARG A 141 -7.73 4.98 36.53
N PHE A 142 -6.68 4.96 35.72
CA PHE A 142 -6.16 6.18 35.07
C PHE A 142 -7.05 6.68 33.92
N PHE A 143 -7.82 5.79 33.28
CA PHE A 143 -8.68 6.11 32.14
C PHE A 143 -10.00 6.81 32.53
N ALA A 144 -10.38 6.73 33.80
CA ALA A 144 -11.62 7.33 34.30
C ALA A 144 -11.50 8.83 34.63
N SER A 145 -10.28 9.41 34.58
CA SER A 145 -10.13 10.84 34.80
C SER A 145 -10.59 11.62 33.57
N GLU A 146 -11.59 12.48 33.76
CA GLU A 146 -12.08 13.40 32.72
C GLU A 146 -10.93 14.23 32.11
N ARG A 147 -9.98 14.66 32.96
CA ARG A 147 -8.78 15.39 32.54
C ARG A 147 -7.88 14.57 31.61
N PHE A 148 -7.74 13.26 31.83
CA PHE A 148 -6.99 12.38 30.94
C PHE A 148 -7.67 12.26 29.57
N ASN A 149 -8.99 12.07 29.57
CA ASN A 149 -9.78 11.96 28.34
C ASN A 149 -9.73 13.26 27.51
N LEU A 150 -9.71 14.43 28.15
CA LEU A 150 -9.51 15.71 27.47
C LEU A 150 -8.13 15.81 26.81
N ILE A 151 -7.06 15.37 27.51
CA ILE A 151 -5.70 15.35 26.95
C ILE A 151 -5.63 14.40 25.75
N VAL A 152 -6.22 13.20 25.87
CA VAL A 152 -6.28 12.24 24.77
C VAL A 152 -7.01 12.84 23.57
N LYS A 153 -8.22 13.37 23.75
CA LYS A 153 -9.00 13.97 22.65
C LYS A 153 -8.24 15.10 21.97
N ALA A 154 -7.63 16.00 22.74
CA ALA A 154 -6.83 17.10 22.21
C ALA A 154 -5.62 16.59 21.41
N ALA A 155 -4.92 15.58 21.92
CA ALA A 155 -3.78 14.96 21.23
C ALA A 155 -4.22 14.26 19.93
N GLU A 156 -5.35 13.55 19.95
CA GLU A 156 -5.90 12.87 18.78
C GLU A 156 -6.31 13.85 17.69
N SER A 157 -7.04 14.91 18.05
CA SER A 157 -7.40 15.96 17.10
C SER A 157 -6.16 16.62 16.48
N LYS A 158 -5.12 16.90 17.27
CA LYS A 158 -3.85 17.44 16.75
C LYS A 158 -3.19 16.50 15.76
N LEU A 159 -3.10 15.20 16.10
CA LEU A 159 -2.50 14.20 15.21
C LEU A 159 -3.29 14.03 13.91
N CYS A 160 -4.62 13.97 13.99
CA CYS A 160 -5.49 13.88 12.82
C CYS A 160 -5.25 15.04 11.85
N LEU A 161 -5.26 16.27 12.37
CA LEU A 161 -5.03 17.48 11.56
C LEU A 161 -3.62 17.49 10.96
N ALA A 162 -2.59 17.23 11.78
CA ALA A 162 -1.21 17.28 11.33
C ALA A 162 -0.89 16.24 10.25
N ILE A 163 -1.37 14.99 10.43
CA ILE A 163 -1.20 13.94 9.42
C ILE A 163 -1.97 14.31 8.13
N GLN A 164 -3.15 14.92 8.25
CA GLN A 164 -3.93 15.34 7.09
C GLN A 164 -3.22 16.46 6.31
N GLU A 165 -2.69 17.46 7.00
CA GLU A 165 -1.91 18.53 6.38
C GLU A 165 -0.66 17.99 5.67
N GLU A 166 0.08 17.09 6.31
CA GLU A 166 1.27 16.47 5.72
C GLU A 166 0.93 15.61 4.50
N MET A 167 -0.18 14.89 4.54
CA MET A 167 -0.68 14.14 3.39
C MET A 167 -1.01 15.05 2.21
N ILE A 168 -1.71 16.18 2.46
CA ILE A 168 -2.06 17.17 1.44
C ILE A 168 -0.78 17.80 0.84
N LYS A 169 0.19 18.18 1.68
CA LYS A 169 1.48 18.72 1.21
C LYS A 169 2.16 17.76 0.23
N ARG A 170 2.31 16.48 0.60
CA ARG A 170 2.96 15.48 -0.27
C ARG A 170 2.20 15.22 -1.57
N ILE A 171 0.87 15.20 -1.53
CA ILE A 171 0.04 15.06 -2.74
C ILE A 171 0.28 16.26 -3.67
N THR A 172 0.23 17.48 -3.13
CA THR A 172 0.42 18.70 -3.94
C THR A 172 1.83 18.79 -4.51
N GLU A 173 2.86 18.43 -3.75
CA GLU A 173 4.25 18.36 -4.22
C GLU A 173 4.42 17.31 -5.33
N SER A 174 3.87 16.12 -5.14
CA SER A 174 3.86 15.06 -6.17
C SER A 174 3.16 15.54 -7.44
N GLN A 175 2.03 16.25 -7.34
CA GLN A 175 1.32 16.78 -8.50
C GLN A 175 2.14 17.86 -9.23
N ARG A 176 2.81 18.74 -8.49
CA ARG A 176 3.72 19.75 -9.07
C ARG A 176 4.87 19.09 -9.83
N TYR A 177 5.49 18.08 -9.24
CA TYR A 177 6.58 17.34 -9.88
C TYR A 177 6.13 16.65 -11.18
N LYS A 178 4.96 15.99 -11.17
CA LYS A 178 4.39 15.38 -12.38
C LYS A 178 4.12 16.39 -13.49
N ARG A 179 3.56 17.56 -13.14
CA ARG A 179 3.33 18.65 -14.11
C ARG A 179 4.64 19.18 -14.69
N TYR A 180 5.67 19.29 -13.87
CA TYR A 180 7.00 19.71 -14.32
C TYR A 180 7.61 18.70 -15.31
N GLN A 181 7.56 17.39 -15.01
CA GLN A 181 8.04 16.36 -15.92
C GLN A 181 7.27 16.33 -17.24
N LEU A 182 5.94 16.49 -17.20
CA LEU A 182 5.12 16.56 -18.40
C LEU A 182 5.48 17.79 -19.26
N GLY A 183 5.74 18.93 -18.62
CA GLY A 183 6.18 20.14 -19.29
C GLY A 183 7.54 19.98 -19.99
N LEU A 184 8.47 19.26 -19.37
CA LEU A 184 9.77 18.93 -20.00
C LEU A 184 9.60 18.00 -21.21
N GLN A 185 8.77 16.96 -21.10
CA GLN A 185 8.52 16.02 -22.20
C GLN A 185 7.87 16.67 -23.43
N LEU A 186 7.07 17.72 -23.22
CA LEU A 186 6.45 18.49 -24.31
C LEU A 186 7.40 19.51 -24.96
N GLN A 187 8.54 19.83 -24.33
CA GLN A 187 9.58 20.70 -24.91
C GLN A 187 10.61 19.93 -25.74
N GLU A 188 10.67 18.60 -25.60
CA GLU A 188 11.57 17.71 -26.33
C GLU A 188 10.90 17.08 -27.59
N GLN A 189 9.66 17.45 -27.90
CA GLN A 189 8.92 17.08 -29.11
C GLN A 189 8.81 18.27 -30.08
#